data_AF-A0A938AM82-F1
#
_entry.id   AF-A0A938AM82-F1
#
_cell.length_a   1.000
_cell.length_b   1.000
_cell.length_c   1.000
_cell.angle_alpha   90.00
_cell.angle_beta   90.00
_cell.angle_gamma   90.00
#
_symmetry.space_group_name_H-M   'P 1'
#
loop_
_entity.id
_entity.type
_entity.pdbx_description
1 polymer ?
#
loop_
_entity_poly.entity_id
_entity_poly.type
_entity_poly.pdbx_seq_one_letter_code
_entity_poly.pdbx_strand_id
1 'polypeptide(L)' 'MPDMDLTVGELMQAAARDSESALSCRTLWSEGLSRLPLRCQQGINVAAVIEALRAEAVRRGLGRSLE' A
#
# COMPACT_ATOMS: atom_id res chain seq x y z
N MET A 1 -11.92 -13.41 3.80
CA MET A 1 -11.01 -12.33 3.37
C MET A 1 -11.84 -11.14 2.91
N PRO A 2 -12.44 -10.32 3.79
CA PRO A 2 -13.19 -9.16 3.33
C PRO A 2 -12.36 -7.87 3.45
N ASP A 3 -12.51 -6.98 2.46
CA ASP A 3 -12.05 -5.59 2.40
C ASP A 3 -10.60 -5.28 1.92
N MET A 4 -10.10 -6.03 0.93
CA MET A 4 -9.00 -5.55 0.08
C MET A 4 -9.54 -5.13 -1.28
N ASP A 5 -9.38 -3.85 -1.64
CA ASP A 5 -9.80 -3.29 -2.93
C ASP A 5 -8.81 -3.59 -4.06
N LEU A 6 -7.54 -3.78 -3.71
CA LEU A 6 -6.45 -4.15 -4.61
C LEU A 6 -5.70 -5.35 -4.04
N THR A 7 -5.20 -6.23 -4.89
CA THR A 7 -4.16 -7.18 -4.51
C THR A 7 -2.83 -6.44 -4.24
N VAL A 8 -1.89 -7.08 -3.54
CA VAL A 8 -0.57 -6.47 -3.30
C VAL A 8 0.16 -6.16 -4.62
N GLY A 9 0.02 -7.02 -5.61
CA GLY A 9 0.60 -6.81 -6.94
C GLY A 9 0.01 -5.58 -7.64
N GLU A 10 -1.31 -5.42 -7.61
CA GLU A 10 -2.00 -4.25 -8.19
C GLU A 10 -1.65 -2.96 -7.44
N LEU A 11 -1.53 -3.00 -6.12
CA LEU A 11 -1.05 -1.88 -5.32
C LEU A 11 0.36 -1.45 -5.73
N MET A 12 1.28 -2.40 -5.91
CA MET A 12 2.64 -2.11 -6.37
C MET A 12 2.67 -1.55 -7.79
N GLN A 13 1.81 -2.05 -8.69
CA GLN A 13 1.69 -1.51 -10.04
C GLN A 13 1.10 -0.10 -10.05
N ALA A 14 0.09 0.17 -9.22
CA ALA A 14 -0.48 1.50 -9.05
C ALA A 14 0.56 2.48 -8.50
N ALA A 15 1.33 2.06 -7.49
CA ALA A 15 2.43 2.85 -6.93
C ALA A 15 3.52 3.15 -7.98
N ALA A 16 3.91 2.16 -8.78
CA ALA A 16 4.90 2.33 -9.85
C ALA A 16 4.44 3.30 -10.97
N ARG A 17 3.13 3.56 -11.07
CA ARG A 17 2.53 4.50 -12.04
C ARG A 17 2.15 5.84 -11.42
N ASP A 18 2.54 6.10 -10.16
CA ASP A 18 2.12 7.27 -9.38
C ASP A 18 0.59 7.46 -9.37
N SER A 19 -0.16 6.35 -9.39
CA SER A 19 -1.62 6.38 -9.40
C SER A 19 -2.14 6.66 -8.00
N GLU A 20 -3.05 7.63 -7.88
CA GLU A 20 -3.68 8.00 -6.61
C GLU A 20 -4.44 6.83 -5.96
N SER A 21 -4.92 5.87 -6.76
CA SER A 21 -5.55 4.65 -6.27
C SER A 21 -4.64 3.82 -5.33
N ALA A 22 -3.33 3.97 -5.44
CA ALA A 22 -2.38 3.35 -4.51
C ALA A 22 -2.52 3.91 -3.08
N LEU A 23 -2.86 5.19 -2.95
CA LEU A 23 -2.94 5.91 -1.68
C LEU A 23 -4.32 5.83 -1.02
N SER A 24 -5.39 5.68 -1.83
CA SER A 24 -6.78 5.68 -1.36
C SER A 24 -7.38 4.28 -1.13
N CYS A 25 -6.69 3.21 -1.50
CA CYS A 25 -7.21 1.84 -1.34
C CYS A 25 -7.18 1.35 0.12
N ARG A 26 -8.15 0.50 0.48
CA ARG A 26 -8.18 -0.14 1.82
C ARG A 26 -7.03 -1.12 2.04
N THR A 27 -6.54 -1.74 0.96
CA THR A 27 -5.43 -2.71 1.01
C THR A 27 -4.19 -2.14 1.68
N LEU A 28 -3.85 -0.87 1.39
CA LEU A 28 -2.67 -0.19 1.95
C LEU A 28 -2.66 -0.20 3.49
N TRP A 29 -3.84 -0.19 4.11
CA TRP A 29 -4.05 -0.11 5.56
C TRP A 29 -4.29 -1.47 6.21
N SER A 30 -4.20 -2.57 5.47
CA SER A 30 -4.32 -3.92 6.03
C SER A 30 -3.17 -4.23 6.99
N GLU A 31 -3.49 -4.67 8.21
CA GLU A 31 -2.50 -4.99 9.25
C GLU A 31 -1.52 -6.10 8.86
N GLY A 32 -1.91 -6.97 7.91
CA GLY A 32 -1.05 -8.04 7.41
C GLY A 32 -0.02 -7.57 6.40
N LEU A 33 -0.25 -6.44 5.73
CA LEU A 33 0.50 -6.06 4.52
C LEU A 33 1.99 -5.77 4.80
N SER A 34 2.29 -5.09 5.90
CA SER A 34 3.67 -4.79 6.31
C SER A 34 4.40 -6.00 6.90
N ARG A 35 3.66 -7.05 7.28
CA ARG A 35 4.19 -8.30 7.84
C ARG A 35 4.38 -9.40 6.80
N LEU A 36 3.90 -9.20 5.57
CA LEU A 36 4.05 -10.18 4.52
C LEU A 36 5.55 -10.30 4.15
N PRO A 37 6.13 -11.51 4.15
CA PRO A 37 7.51 -11.74 3.72
C PRO A 37 7.62 -11.68 2.18
N LEU A 38 7.02 -10.67 1.57
CA LEU A 38 7.04 -10.46 0.13
C LEU A 38 8.39 -9.86 -0.24
N ARG A 39 9.31 -10.72 -0.67
CA ARG A 39 10.44 -10.30 -1.49
C ARG A 39 9.93 -10.16 -2.93
N CYS A 40 9.77 -8.93 -3.41
CA CYS A 40 9.61 -8.72 -4.84
C CYS A 40 10.80 -9.36 -5.56
N GLN A 41 10.55 -10.05 -6.68
CA GLN A 41 11.59 -10.74 -7.46
C GLN A 41 12.73 -9.81 -7.92
N GLN A 42 12.51 -8.50 -7.90
CA GLN A 42 13.46 -7.45 -8.27
C GLN A 42 14.29 -6.92 -7.08
N GLY A 43 14.20 -7.51 -5.90
CA GLY A 43 14.92 -7.05 -4.70
C GLY A 43 14.31 -5.82 -4.02
N ILE A 44 13.11 -5.41 -4.43
CA ILE A 44 12.37 -4.29 -3.83
C ILE A 44 11.87 -4.70 -2.44
N ASN A 45 12.15 -3.85 -1.45
CA ASN A 45 11.63 -3.99 -0.10
C ASN A 45 10.17 -3.51 -0.05
N VAL A 46 9.23 -4.44 -0.20
CA VAL A 46 7.79 -4.15 -0.22
C VAL A 46 7.35 -3.45 1.07
N ALA A 47 7.86 -3.87 2.23
CA ALA A 47 7.50 -3.23 3.49
C ALA A 47 7.88 -1.75 3.52
N ALA A 48 9.08 -1.40 3.04
CA ALA A 48 9.50 0.00 2.93
C ALA A 48 8.63 0.80 1.95
N VAL A 49 8.22 0.20 0.84
CA VAL A 49 7.29 0.83 -0.12
C VAL A 49 5.93 1.09 0.52
N ILE A 50 5.39 0.12 1.26
CA ILE A 50 4.10 0.27 1.97
C ILE A 50 4.16 1.40 3.00
N GLU A 51 5.23 1.48 3.79
CA GLU A 51 5.39 2.56 4.78
C GLU A 51 5.51 3.94 4.09
N ALA A 52 6.23 4.03 2.97
CA ALA A 52 6.31 5.26 2.18
C ALA A 52 4.95 5.67 1.62
N LEU A 53 4.17 4.73 1.07
CA LEU A 53 2.82 4.98 0.56
C LEU A 53 1.87 5.44 1.66
N ARG A 54 1.94 4.86 2.87
CA ARG A 54 1.13 5.28 4.02
C ARG A 54 1.46 6.70 4.45
N ALA A 55 2.76 7.01 4.59
CA ALA A 55 3.21 8.36 4.94
C ALA A 55 2.72 9.39 3.91
N GLU A 56 2.80 9.03 2.63
CA GLU A 56 2.32 9.88 1.55
C GLU A 56 0.79 10.05 1.54
N ALA A 57 0.05 8.97 1.77
CA ALA A 57 -1.41 9.03 1.88
C ALA A 57 -1.85 9.93 3.05
N VAL A 58 -1.19 9.84 4.21
CA VAL A 58 -1.44 10.74 5.35
C VAL A 58 -1.12 12.18 5.00
N ARG A 59 0.04 12.43 4.36
CA ARG A 59 0.46 13.77 3.93
C ARG A 59 -0.56 14.42 2.97
N ARG A 60 -1.20 13.62 2.11
CA ARG A 60 -2.24 14.07 1.18
C ARG A 60 -3.65 14.11 1.77
N GLY A 61 -3.85 13.69 3.03
CA GLY A 61 -5.18 13.59 3.64
C GLY A 61 -6.04 12.45 3.09
N LEU A 62 -5.43 11.49 2.39
CA LEU A 62 -6.08 10.30 1.81
C LEU A 62 -5.97 9.08 2.74
N GLY A 63 -5.05 9.10 3.70
CA GLY A 63 -4.95 8.07 4.72
C GLY A 63 -6.16 8.11 5.64
N ARG A 64 -6.71 6.95 6.02
CA ARG A 64 -7.79 6.89 7.01
C ARG A 64 -7.37 7.71 8.22
N SER A 65 -8.10 8.79 8.50
CA SER A 65 -8.23 9.24 9.88
C SER A 65 -8.82 8.05 10.62
N LEU A 66 -8.03 7.44 11.50
CA LEU A 66 -8.55 6.53 12.52
C LEU A 66 -9.40 7.41 13.46
N GLU A 67 -10.66 7.63 13.08
CA GLU A 67 -11.73 7.94 14.03
C GLU A 67 -12.29 6.62 14.60
#